data_AF-A0A7X1AWT1-F1
#
_entry.id   AF-A0A7X1AWT1-F1
#
_cell.length_a   1.000
_cell.length_b   1.000
_cell.length_c   1.000
_cell.angle_alpha   90.00
_cell.angle_beta   90.00
_cell.angle_gamma   90.00
#
_symmetry.space_group_name_H-M   'P 1'
#
loop_
_entity.id
_entity.type
_entity.pdbx_description
1 polymer ?
#
loop_
_entity_poly.entity_id
_entity_poly.type
_entity_poly.pdbx_seq_one_letter_code
_entity_poly.pdbx_strand_id
1 'polypeptide(L)'
;MSSSTSHTRASLKFHPDDSVEFLWGDLPLFHYVARSEAPNEESPKPYFHPIRNLRGNVITNYRPNDHPWHHALSMTMTLVNGTNFWGGQYLPEGRRLPHAGKLRHTESPRLD
;
A
#
# COMPACT_ATOMS: atom_id res chain seq x y z
N MET A 1 -16.87 -34.34 -26.24
CA MET A 1 -15.73 -34.03 -25.36
C MET A 1 -15.87 -32.59 -24.92
N SER A 2 -16.31 -32.34 -23.69
CA SER A 2 -16.51 -30.98 -23.17
C SER A 2 -15.24 -30.54 -22.47
N SER A 3 -14.52 -29.56 -23.02
CA SER A 3 -13.42 -28.91 -22.29
C SER A 3 -14.01 -27.72 -21.52
N SER A 4 -14.22 -27.90 -20.23
CA SER A 4 -14.51 -26.80 -19.32
C SER A 4 -13.19 -26.07 -19.03
N THR A 5 -12.99 -24.90 -19.64
CA THR A 5 -11.86 -24.03 -19.31
C THR A 5 -12.29 -23.03 -18.26
N SER A 6 -12.44 -23.47 -17.01
CA SER A 6 -12.48 -22.55 -15.87
C SER A 6 -11.07 -22.41 -15.34
N HIS A 7 -10.36 -21.39 -15.83
CA HIS A 7 -9.14 -20.92 -15.17
C HIS A 7 -9.33 -19.43 -14.95
N THR A 8 -9.84 -19.06 -13.77
CA THR A 8 -9.81 -17.67 -13.36
C THR A 8 -8.36 -17.23 -13.45
N ARG A 9 -8.07 -16.32 -14.39
CA ARG A 9 -6.70 -15.86 -14.64
C ARG A 9 -6.18 -14.98 -13.50
N ALA A 10 -7.04 -14.62 -12.55
CA ALA A 10 -6.72 -13.83 -11.38
C ALA A 10 -7.07 -14.62 -10.10
N SER A 11 -6.23 -14.52 -9.07
CA SER A 11 -6.52 -15.06 -7.74
C SER A 11 -6.01 -14.13 -6.63
N LEU A 12 -6.62 -14.23 -5.46
CA LEU A 12 -6.19 -13.52 -4.24
C LEU A 12 -5.65 -14.53 -3.24
N LYS A 13 -4.55 -14.19 -2.60
CA LYS A 13 -3.98 -14.93 -1.47
C LYS A 13 -3.94 -14.02 -0.25
N PHE A 14 -4.56 -14.47 0.83
CA PHE A 14 -4.67 -13.74 2.08
C PHE A 14 -3.63 -14.24 3.09
N HIS A 15 -2.97 -13.32 3.78
CA HIS A 15 -1.92 -13.64 4.75
C HIS A 15 -2.39 -13.36 6.19
N PRO A 16 -1.75 -13.99 7.20
CA PRO A 16 -2.09 -13.76 8.61
C PRO A 16 -1.86 -12.33 9.11
N ASP A 17 -1.02 -11.55 8.44
CA ASP A 17 -0.74 -10.15 8.76
C ASP A 17 -1.76 -9.17 8.16
N ASP A 18 -2.83 -9.69 7.54
CA ASP A 18 -3.86 -8.98 6.78
C ASP A 18 -3.36 -8.39 5.46
N SER A 19 -2.18 -8.81 4.99
CA SER A 19 -1.74 -8.49 3.64
C SER A 19 -2.38 -9.42 2.59
N VAL A 20 -2.47 -8.94 1.36
CA VAL A 20 -3.12 -9.66 0.25
C VAL A 20 -2.24 -9.63 -0.99
N GLU A 21 -1.90 -10.79 -1.53
CA GLU A 21 -1.28 -10.90 -2.84
C GLU A 21 -2.37 -11.11 -3.91
N PHE A 22 -2.33 -10.32 -4.98
CA PHE A 22 -3.09 -10.56 -6.20
C PHE A 22 -2.18 -11.22 -7.23
N LEU A 23 -2.59 -12.38 -7.74
CA LEU A 23 -1.87 -13.13 -8.75
C LEU A 23 -2.60 -13.06 -10.09
N TRP A 24 -1.84 -12.98 -11.18
CA TRP A 24 -2.29 -13.15 -12.55
C TRP A 24 -1.64 -14.40 -13.16
N GLY A 25 -2.37 -15.51 -13.19
CA GLY A 25 -1.76 -16.85 -13.27
C GLY A 25 -0.86 -17.06 -12.06
N ASP A 26 0.40 -17.41 -12.29
CA ASP A 26 1.42 -17.55 -11.23
C ASP A 26 2.20 -16.25 -10.95
N LEU A 27 1.92 -15.15 -11.66
CA LEU A 27 2.63 -13.88 -11.49
C LEU A 27 2.00 -13.06 -10.34
N PRO A 28 2.72 -12.76 -9.24
CA PRO A 28 2.23 -11.84 -8.21
C PRO A 28 2.24 -10.41 -8.75
N LEU A 29 1.06 -9.92 -9.15
CA LEU A 29 0.90 -8.62 -9.79
C LEU A 29 1.01 -7.49 -8.78
N PHE A 30 0.42 -7.64 -7.59
CA PHE A 30 0.64 -6.73 -6.49
C PHE A 30 0.48 -7.38 -5.13
N HIS A 31 1.11 -6.77 -4.13
CA HIS A 31 0.90 -7.07 -2.72
C HIS A 31 0.32 -5.84 -2.03
N TYR A 32 -0.84 -6.00 -1.40
CA TYR A 32 -1.50 -4.97 -0.61
C TYR A 32 -1.17 -5.17 0.86
N VAL A 33 -0.57 -4.17 1.49
CA VAL A 33 -0.24 -4.16 2.91
C VAL A 33 -1.27 -3.32 3.64
N ALA A 34 -2.18 -3.98 4.38
CA ALA A 34 -3.25 -3.31 5.11
C ALA A 34 -2.75 -2.57 6.36
N ARG A 35 -1.68 -3.08 7.01
CA ARG A 35 -1.06 -2.50 8.19
C ARG A 35 0.41 -2.22 7.90
N SER A 36 0.73 -0.94 7.72
CA SER A 36 2.11 -0.49 7.57
C SER A 36 2.81 -0.39 8.92
N GLU A 37 4.01 -0.96 8.99
CA GLU A 37 4.96 -0.87 10.12
C GLU A 37 5.95 0.29 9.94
N ALA A 38 5.66 1.23 9.03
CA ALA A 38 6.49 2.43 8.87
C ALA A 38 6.56 3.23 10.19
N PRO A 39 7.66 3.99 10.41
CA PRO A 39 7.74 4.91 11.54
C PRO A 39 6.54 5.86 11.58
N ASN A 40 6.12 6.25 12.79
CA ASN A 40 5.00 7.17 12.94
C ASN A 40 5.25 8.47 12.17
N GLU A 41 6.47 8.98 12.17
CA GLU A 41 6.91 10.16 11.41
C GLU A 41 6.62 10.08 9.91
N GLU A 42 6.51 8.88 9.35
CA GLU A 42 6.23 8.64 7.93
C GLU A 42 4.72 8.54 7.64
N SER A 43 3.87 8.80 8.63
CA SER A 43 2.41 8.68 8.57
C SER A 43 1.98 7.33 8.01
N PRO A 44 2.04 6.25 8.83
CA PRO A 44 1.78 4.89 8.35
C PRO A 44 0.41 4.79 7.68
N LYS A 45 0.37 4.17 6.52
CA LYS A 45 -0.82 4.09 5.66
C LYS A 45 -0.79 2.79 4.85
N PRO A 46 -1.94 2.23 4.46
CA PRO A 46 -1.96 1.07 3.57
C PRO A 46 -1.36 1.41 2.21
N TYR A 47 -0.72 0.42 1.57
CA TYR A 47 -0.08 0.62 0.28
C TYR A 47 -0.05 -0.66 -0.56
N PHE A 48 0.17 -0.49 -1.86
CA PHE A 48 0.44 -1.57 -2.82
C PHE A 48 1.92 -1.55 -3.21
N HIS A 49 2.66 -2.60 -2.85
CA HIS A 49 4.05 -2.78 -3.26
C HIS A 49 4.54 -4.22 -3.07
N PRO A 50 5.32 -4.76 -4.02
CA PRO A 50 5.57 -4.23 -5.37
C PRO A 50 4.32 -4.34 -6.24
N ILE A 51 4.14 -3.40 -7.17
CA ILE A 51 3.20 -3.57 -8.30
C ILE A 51 4.03 -3.94 -9.52
N ARG A 52 3.59 -4.93 -10.28
CA ARG A 52 4.24 -5.39 -11.51
C ARG A 52 3.35 -5.18 -12.72
N ASN A 53 3.97 -4.92 -13.87
CA ASN A 53 3.29 -5.09 -15.16
C ASN A 53 3.13 -6.58 -15.50
N LEU A 54 2.40 -6.91 -16.57
CA LEU A 54 2.17 -8.30 -17.00
C LEU A 54 3.42 -9.04 -17.49
N ARG A 55 4.54 -8.34 -17.69
CA ARG A 55 5.87 -8.92 -17.97
C ARG A 55 6.68 -9.18 -16.71
N GLY A 56 6.13 -8.87 -15.53
CA GLY A 56 6.78 -9.05 -14.23
C GLY A 56 7.74 -7.92 -13.82
N ASN A 57 7.84 -6.82 -14.59
CA ASN A 57 8.67 -5.69 -14.16
C ASN A 57 7.96 -4.91 -13.07
N VAL A 58 8.67 -4.62 -11.98
CA VAL A 58 8.16 -3.77 -10.89
C VAL A 58 8.05 -2.33 -11.38
N ILE A 59 6.89 -1.71 -11.16
CA ILE A 59 6.57 -0.34 -11.59
C ILE A 59 6.37 0.63 -10.42
N THR A 60 6.52 0.16 -9.18
CA THR A 60 6.54 1.01 -7.98
C THR A 60 7.89 0.95 -7.31
N ASN A 61 8.37 2.11 -6.84
CA ASN A 61 9.38 2.15 -5.79
C ASN A 61 8.66 2.00 -4.43
N TYR A 62 9.28 1.34 -3.44
CA TYR A 62 8.70 1.29 -2.10
C TYR A 62 8.65 2.68 -1.48
N ARG A 63 9.77 3.41 -1.51
CA ARG A 63 9.83 4.82 -1.10
C ARG A 63 11.10 5.51 -1.62
N PRO A 64 11.05 6.82 -1.91
CA PRO A 64 12.24 7.62 -2.16
C PRO A 64 13.14 7.74 -0.92
N ASN A 65 14.45 7.92 -1.12
CA ASN A 65 15.40 8.10 -0.02
C ASN A 65 15.32 9.49 0.63
N ASP A 66 14.95 10.50 -0.16
CA ASP A 66 14.85 11.91 0.21
C ASP A 66 13.47 12.27 0.77
N HIS A 67 12.45 11.47 0.44
CA HIS A 67 11.08 11.62 0.93
C HIS A 67 10.54 10.27 1.43
N PRO A 68 11.08 9.75 2.54
CA PRO A 68 10.76 8.40 3.02
C PRO A 68 9.28 8.17 3.36
N TRP A 69 8.51 9.24 3.62
CA TRP A 69 7.08 9.19 3.91
C TRP A 69 6.16 8.92 2.70
N HIS A 70 6.73 8.84 1.48
CA HIS A 70 6.01 8.44 0.27
C HIS A 70 6.11 6.94 0.02
N HIS A 71 5.18 6.19 0.61
CA HIS A 71 5.11 4.73 0.47
C HIS A 71 4.31 4.32 -0.76
N ALA A 72 5.04 3.84 -1.76
CA ALA A 72 4.55 3.15 -2.95
C ALA A 72 3.27 3.76 -3.55
N LEU A 73 2.34 2.92 -4.02
CA LEU A 73 0.99 3.38 -4.35
C LEU A 73 0.13 3.31 -3.09
N SER A 74 -0.24 4.47 -2.57
CA SER A 74 -1.08 4.62 -1.38
C SER A 74 -2.10 5.75 -1.57
N MET A 75 -3.18 5.70 -0.79
CA MET A 75 -4.09 6.84 -0.70
C MET A 75 -3.47 7.89 0.22
N THR A 76 -3.54 9.16 -0.19
CA THR A 76 -2.89 10.25 0.54
C THR A 76 -3.90 11.30 1.03
N MET A 77 -3.63 11.81 2.22
CA MET A 77 -4.27 12.99 2.82
C MET A 77 -3.14 13.84 3.37
N THR A 78 -3.21 15.16 3.19
CA THR A 78 -2.12 16.06 3.61
C THR A 78 -2.30 16.51 5.05
N LEU A 79 -3.31 17.33 5.32
CA LEU A 79 -3.60 17.91 6.61
C LEU A 79 -5.11 17.88 6.87
N VAL A 80 -5.52 17.29 7.99
CA VAL A 80 -6.94 17.29 8.41
C VAL A 80 -7.02 17.77 9.84
N ASN A 81 -7.78 18.84 10.08
CA ASN A 81 -7.97 19.42 11.42
C ASN A 81 -6.65 19.61 12.20
N GLY A 82 -5.62 20.16 11.55
CA GLY A 82 -4.29 20.38 12.14
C GLY A 82 -3.41 19.13 12.29
N THR A 83 -3.87 17.96 11.86
CA THR A 83 -3.12 16.69 11.90
C THR A 83 -2.48 16.38 10.55
N ASN A 84 -1.18 16.10 10.53
CA ASN A 84 -0.41 15.80 9.32
C ASN A 84 -0.51 14.31 8.97
N PHE A 85 -1.08 13.97 7.81
CA PHE A 85 -1.16 12.60 7.27
C PHE A 85 -0.21 12.36 6.10
N TRP A 86 0.51 13.40 5.66
CA TRP A 86 1.52 13.32 4.62
C TRP A 86 2.76 12.55 5.10
N GLY A 87 3.12 12.75 6.37
CA GLY A 87 4.38 12.34 6.98
C GLY A 87 5.49 13.37 6.74
N GLY A 88 6.64 13.15 7.36
CA GLY A 88 7.79 14.05 7.29
C GLY A 88 7.56 15.43 7.90
N GLN A 89 8.37 16.38 7.46
CA GLN A 89 8.21 17.79 7.80
C GLN A 89 7.32 18.44 6.74
N TYR A 90 6.12 18.86 7.10
CA TYR A 90 5.24 19.61 6.20
C TYR A 90 5.00 21.01 6.75
N LEU A 91 6.01 21.86 6.71
CA LEU A 91 5.86 23.31 6.75
C LEU A 91 7.00 23.94 5.92
N PRO A 92 6.75 24.98 5.10
CA PRO A 92 7.78 25.71 4.35
C PRO A 92 8.97 26.17 5.21
N GLU A 93 8.78 26.31 6.52
CA GLU A 93 9.79 26.77 7.47
C GLU A 93 10.57 25.66 8.19
N GLY A 94 10.41 24.38 7.80
CA GLY A 94 11.10 23.25 8.47
C GLY A 94 10.54 22.89 9.85
N ARG A 95 9.36 23.42 10.21
CA ARG A 95 8.68 23.06 11.46
C ARG A 95 7.96 21.72 11.33
N ARG A 96 8.18 20.83 12.29
CA ARG A 96 7.52 19.51 12.35
C ARG A 96 6.20 19.65 13.11
N LEU A 97 5.08 19.39 12.43
CA LEU A 97 3.78 19.34 13.10
C LEU A 97 3.76 18.13 14.06
N PRO A 98 3.27 18.29 15.30
CA PRO A 98 3.38 17.27 16.35
C PRO A 98 2.47 16.04 16.20
N HIS A 99 1.79 15.86 15.07
CA HIS A 99 0.90 14.71 14.88
C HIS A 99 1.09 14.11 13.49
N ALA A 100 1.76 12.96 13.44
CA ALA A 100 1.85 12.15 12.24
C ALA A 100 0.68 11.16 12.22
N GLY A 101 -0.43 11.62 11.66
CA GLY A 101 -1.66 10.86 11.50
C GLY A 101 -1.42 9.55 10.74
N LYS A 102 -2.25 8.55 11.08
CA LYS A 102 -2.19 7.19 10.54
C LYS A 102 -3.47 6.90 9.76
N LEU A 103 -3.33 6.31 8.57
CA LEU A 103 -4.46 5.71 7.85
C LEU A 103 -4.54 4.23 8.22
N ARG A 104 -5.74 3.74 8.50
CA ARG A 104 -6.00 2.35 8.83
C ARG A 104 -7.06 1.80 7.90
N HIS A 105 -6.79 0.64 7.32
CA HIS A 105 -7.83 -0.21 6.78
C HIS A 105 -8.61 -0.81 7.98
N THR A 106 -9.93 -0.71 7.98
CA THR A 106 -10.77 -1.05 9.15
C THR A 106 -11.52 -2.37 9.03
N GLU A 107 -11.77 -2.85 7.80
CA GLU A 107 -12.47 -4.10 7.56
C GLU A 107 -11.50 -5.25 7.27
N SER A 108 -11.98 -6.48 7.16
CA SER A 108 -11.13 -7.54 6.66
C SER A 108 -10.98 -7.35 5.15
N PRO A 109 -9.77 -7.45 4.57
CA PRO A 109 -9.63 -7.41 3.12
C PRO A 109 -10.17 -8.69 2.44
N ARG A 110 -10.55 -9.71 3.21
CA ARG A 110 -11.27 -10.89 2.70
C ARG A 110 -12.67 -10.48 2.25
N LEU A 111 -12.99 -10.76 1.00
CA LEU A 111 -14.35 -10.71 0.47
C LEU A 111 -15.06 -12.00 0.93
N ASP A 112 -16.16 -11.86 1.66
CA ASP A 112 -17.09 -12.93 2.02
C ASP A 112 -18.02 -13.31 0.86
#